data_AF-A0A973P8J1-F1
#
_entry.id   AF-A0A973P8J1-F1
#
_cell.length_a   1.000
_cell.length_b   1.000
_cell.length_c   1.000
_cell.angle_alpha   90.00
_cell.angle_beta   90.00
_cell.angle_gamma   90.00
#
_symmetry.space_group_name_H-M   'P 1'
#
loop_
_entity.id
_entity.type
_entity.pdbx_description
1 polymer ?
#
loop_
_entity_poly.entity_id
_entity_poly.type
_entity_poly.pdbx_seq_one_letter_code
_entity_poly.pdbx_strand_id
1 'polypeptide(L)' 'GHEIPTVVGPRRAGDPAVLVASSARIQRELGWKAERGSMSEIVADAWGALSGN' A
#
# COMPACT_ATOMS: atom_id res chain seq x y z
N GLY A 1 9.14 -13.72 13.53
CA GLY A 1 7.87 -13.43 12.82
C GLY A 1 6.74 -13.42 13.82
N HIS A 2 5.68 -12.68 13.55
CA HIS A 2 4.47 -12.65 14.37
C HIS A 2 3.29 -13.06 13.49
N GLU A 3 2.45 -13.97 13.97
CA GLU A 3 1.27 -14.40 13.20
C GLU A 3 0.24 -13.26 13.16
N ILE A 4 -0.35 -13.04 11.99
CA ILE A 4 -1.49 -12.13 11.82
C ILE A 4 -2.70 -13.01 11.47
N PRO A 5 -3.48 -13.48 12.46
CA PRO A 5 -4.64 -14.32 12.18
C PRO A 5 -5.68 -13.54 11.38
N THR A 6 -6.23 -14.16 10.34
CA THR A 6 -7.22 -13.54 9.45
C THR A 6 -8.41 -14.47 9.22
N VAL A 7 -9.60 -13.90 9.01
CA VAL A 7 -10.84 -14.62 8.68
C VAL A 7 -11.45 -13.98 7.45
N VAL A 8 -11.85 -14.78 6.47
CA VAL A 8 -12.49 -14.30 5.24
C VAL A 8 -13.93 -13.90 5.53
N GLY A 9 -14.26 -12.63 5.27
CA GLY A 9 -15.62 -12.10 5.36
C GLY A 9 -16.29 -11.88 4.00
N PRO A 10 -17.58 -11.47 3.98
CA PRO A 10 -18.27 -11.11 2.74
C PRO A 10 -17.64 -9.86 2.10
N ARG A 11 -17.76 -9.72 0.77
CA ARG A 11 -17.33 -8.51 0.07
C ARG A 11 -18.19 -7.32 0.51
N ARG A 12 -17.55 -6.17 0.74
CA ARG A 12 -18.25 -4.91 1.00
C ARG A 12 -18.89 -4.39 -0.28
N ALA A 13 -20.15 -3.98 -0.20
CA ALA A 13 -20.85 -3.38 -1.33
C ALA A 13 -20.13 -2.08 -1.76
N GLY A 14 -19.91 -1.94 -3.06
CA GLY A 14 -19.21 -0.78 -3.65
C GLY A 14 -17.71 -0.96 -3.88
N ASP A 15 -17.08 -2.01 -3.33
CA ASP A 15 -15.65 -2.25 -3.58
C ASP A 15 -15.42 -2.92 -4.94
N PRO A 16 -14.55 -2.35 -5.81
CA PRO A 16 -14.14 -3.00 -7.05
C PRO A 16 -13.22 -4.20 -6.73
N ALA A 17 -13.09 -5.12 -7.69
CA ALA A 17 -12.16 -6.24 -7.56
C ALA A 17 -10.69 -5.79 -7.50
N VAL A 18 -10.34 -4.73 -8.24
CA VAL A 18 -9.01 -4.13 -8.31
C VAL A 18 -9.15 -2.63 -8.57
N LEU A 19 -8.31 -1.81 -7.93
CA LEU A 19 -8.24 -0.37 -8.16
C LEU A 19 -6.77 0.09 -8.11
N VAL A 20 -6.21 0.46 -9.27
CA VAL A 20 -4.81 0.91 -9.40
C VAL A 20 -4.76 2.15 -10.28
N ALA A 21 -4.11 3.20 -9.79
CA ALA A 21 -3.89 4.44 -10.55
C ALA A 21 -2.57 4.39 -11.33
N SER A 22 -2.57 4.95 -12.55
CA SER A 22 -1.34 5.13 -13.32
C SER A 22 -0.58 6.37 -12.87
N SER A 23 0.72 6.22 -12.62
CA SER A 23 1.64 7.34 -12.34
C SER A 23 2.26 7.96 -13.59
N ALA A 24 1.91 7.48 -14.80
CA ALA A 24 2.59 7.90 -16.03
C ALA A 24 2.48 9.42 -16.30
N ARG A 25 1.35 10.03 -15.94
CA ARG A 25 1.13 11.47 -16.14
C ARG A 25 2.09 12.32 -15.31
N ILE A 26 2.17 12.06 -14.01
CA ILE A 26 3.00 12.84 -13.09
C ILE A 26 4.49 12.62 -13.34
N GLN A 27 4.87 11.40 -13.75
CA GLN A 27 6.24 11.08 -14.19
C GLN A 27 6.63 11.91 -15.41
N ARG A 28 5.77 11.98 -16.43
CA ARG A 28 6.04 12.74 -17.66
C ARG A 28 6.06 14.24 -17.42
N GLU A 29 5.08 14.77 -16.68
CA GLU A 29 4.88 16.21 -16.54
C GLU A 29 5.81 16.85 -15.52
N LEU A 30 6.13 16.15 -14.43
CA LEU A 30 6.88 16.70 -13.30
C LEU A 30 8.21 15.98 -13.04
N GLY A 31 8.55 14.94 -13.83
CA GLY A 31 9.71 14.10 -13.56
C GLY A 31 9.60 13.31 -12.26
N TRP A 32 8.41 13.25 -11.65
CA TRP A 32 8.21 12.64 -10.35
C TRP A 32 8.49 11.14 -10.41
N LYS A 33 9.23 10.62 -9.44
CA LYS A 33 9.48 9.19 -9.26
C LYS A 33 9.26 8.82 -7.79
N ALA A 34 8.56 7.72 -7.55
CA ALA A 34 8.46 7.17 -6.20
C ALA A 34 9.83 6.68 -5.74
N GLU A 35 10.33 7.24 -4.65
CA GLU A 35 11.61 6.83 -4.04
C GLU A 35 11.41 5.63 -3.10
N ARG A 36 10.22 5.52 -2.48
CA ARG A 36 9.82 4.44 -1.56
C ARG A 36 8.60 3.68 -2.11
N GLY A 37 8.80 3.01 -3.25
CA GLY A 37 7.70 2.33 -3.99
C GLY A 37 7.46 0.87 -3.59
N SER A 38 8.29 0.31 -2.72
CA SER A 38 8.19 -1.10 -2.31
C SER A 38 7.10 -1.30 -1.26
N MET A 39 6.18 -2.24 -1.51
CA MET A 39 5.16 -2.60 -0.52
C MET A 39 5.78 -3.05 0.81
N SER A 40 6.88 -3.82 0.76
CA SER A 40 7.56 -4.31 1.95
C SER A 40 8.16 -3.18 2.78
N GLU A 41 8.71 -2.16 2.12
CA GLU A 41 9.27 -0.98 2.79
C GLU A 41 8.17 -0.16 3.46
N ILE A 42 7.09 0.14 2.72
CA ILE A 42 5.93 0.89 3.23
C ILE A 42 5.33 0.21 4.47
N VAL A 43 5.15 -1.12 4.44
CA VAL A 43 4.61 -1.88 5.57
C VAL A 43 5.58 -1.88 6.76
N ALA A 44 6.89 -1.98 6.53
CA ALA A 44 7.89 -1.96 7.58
C ALA A 44 7.93 -0.60 8.32
N ASP A 45 7.88 0.51 7.58
CA ASP A 45 7.83 1.85 8.17
C ASP A 45 6.58 2.04 9.02
N ALA A 46 5.41 1.65 8.49
CA ALA A 46 4.15 1.75 9.18
C ALA A 46 4.17 0.95 10.49
N TRP A 47 4.72 -0.27 10.45
CA TRP A 47 4.88 -1.09 11.64
C TRP A 47 5.81 -0.44 12.67
N GLY A 48 6.95 0.10 12.24
CA GLY A 48 7.89 0.82 13.12
C GLY A 48 7.23 2.01 13.82
N ALA A 49 6.50 2.84 13.06
CA ALA A 49 5.79 3.99 13.59
C ALA A 49 4.70 3.60 14.62
N LEU A 50 3.96 2.51 14.37
CA LEU A 50 2.91 2.03 15.27
C LEU A 50 3.46 1.31 16.51
N SER A 51 4.64 0.70 16.40
CA SER A 51 5.24 -0.08 17.49
C SER A 51 6.04 0.78 18.48
N GLY A 52 6.15 2.10 18.23
CA GLY A 52 6.75 3.07 19.16
C GLY A 52 8.26 2.92 19.33
N ASN A 53 8.97 2.55 18.27
CA ASN A 53 10.42 2.33 18.30
C ASN A 53 11.19 3.41 17.53
#